data_AF-A0A5Y1YE59-F1
#
_entry.id   AF-A0A5Y1YE59-F1
#
_cell.length_a   1.000
_cell.length_b   1.000
_cell.length_c   1.000
_cell.angle_alpha   90.00
_cell.angle_beta   90.00
_cell.angle_gamma   90.00
#
_symmetry.space_group_name_H-M   'P 1'
#
loop_
_entity.id
_entity.type
_entity.pdbx_description
1 polymer ?
#
loop_
_entity_poly.entity_id
_entity_poly.type
_entity_poly.pdbx_seq_one_letter_code
_entity_poly.pdbx_strand_id
1 'polypeptide(L)'
;MDSANLKTLYLSYNGFNRPAMFRGIPLIPFVLCLIALLLSFFIGVLTIGFYGLILPAIIIGVMMAIKQMCADDPNAMTLKFLQFKGLALKGFKSGNILKVE
;
A
#
# COMPACT_ATOMS: atom_id res chain seq x y z
N MET A 1 -33.15 -17.33 -16.65
CA MET A 1 -31.75 -16.86 -16.71
C MET A 1 -30.87 -18.04 -16.34
N ASP A 2 -29.99 -18.47 -17.25
CA ASP A 2 -29.23 -19.71 -17.11
C ASP A 2 -28.09 -19.56 -16.07
N SER A 3 -27.93 -20.57 -15.20
CA SER A 3 -27.00 -20.52 -14.06
C SER A 3 -25.52 -20.41 -14.47
N ALA A 4 -25.17 -20.90 -15.67
CA ALA A 4 -23.82 -20.77 -16.22
C ALA A 4 -23.50 -19.31 -16.60
N ASN A 5 -24.49 -18.58 -17.12
CA ASN A 5 -24.34 -17.16 -17.48
C ASN A 5 -24.15 -16.26 -16.26
N LEU A 6 -24.77 -16.61 -15.12
CA LEU A 6 -24.54 -15.91 -13.86
C LEU A 6 -23.09 -16.09 -13.39
N LYS A 7 -22.55 -17.31 -13.40
CA LYS A 7 -21.17 -17.58 -12.99
C LYS A 7 -20.13 -16.78 -13.78
N THR A 8 -20.26 -16.73 -15.11
CA THR A 8 -19.35 -15.95 -15.97
C THR A 8 -19.43 -14.45 -15.69
N LEU A 9 -20.63 -13.93 -15.45
CA LEU A 9 -20.83 -12.50 -15.12
C LEU A 9 -20.19 -12.13 -13.78
N TYR A 10 -20.32 -12.98 -12.75
CA TYR A 10 -19.72 -12.73 -11.43
C TYR A 10 -18.22 -13.04 -11.36
N LEU A 11 -17.68 -13.92 -12.22
CA LEU A 11 -16.24 -14.20 -12.32
C LEU A 11 -15.43 -12.97 -12.74
N SER A 12 -15.97 -12.16 -13.67
CA SER A 12 -15.37 -10.89 -14.11
C SER A 12 -15.21 -9.89 -12.95
N TYR A 13 -16.21 -9.78 -12.07
CA TYR A 13 -16.17 -8.90 -10.90
C TYR A 13 -15.11 -9.30 -9.88
N ASN A 14 -14.79 -10.60 -9.76
CA ASN A 14 -13.78 -11.07 -8.81
C ASN A 14 -12.34 -10.64 -9.19
N GLY A 15 -12.09 -10.38 -10.49
CA GLY A 15 -10.83 -9.83 -10.96
C GLY A 15 -10.59 -8.38 -10.52
N PHE A 16 -11.66 -7.60 -10.37
CA PHE A 16 -11.58 -6.19 -9.93
C PHE A 16 -11.32 -6.03 -8.43
N ASN A 17 -11.49 -7.11 -7.66
CA ASN A 17 -11.14 -7.13 -6.23
C ASN A 17 -9.62 -7.23 -5.99
N ARG A 18 -8.83 -7.60 -7.00
CA ARG A 18 -7.36 -7.66 -6.88
C ARG A 18 -6.78 -6.27 -7.17
N PRO A 19 -5.89 -5.73 -6.31
CA PRO A 19 -5.28 -4.44 -6.55
C PRO A 19 -4.45 -4.48 -7.84
N ALA A 20 -4.52 -3.40 -8.62
CA ALA A 20 -3.69 -3.25 -9.81
C ALA A 20 -2.20 -3.27 -9.41
N MET A 21 -1.40 -4.13 -10.04
CA MET A 21 0.03 -4.29 -9.76
C MET A 21 0.88 -3.96 -10.98
N PHE A 22 1.99 -3.27 -10.77
CA PHE A 22 3.04 -3.07 -11.75
C PHE A 22 4.31 -3.79 -11.29
N ARG A 23 4.72 -4.82 -12.04
CA ARG A 23 5.97 -5.58 -11.80
C ARG A 23 6.10 -6.11 -10.35
N GLY A 24 4.97 -6.56 -9.78
CA GLY A 24 4.87 -7.12 -8.43
C GLY A 24 4.67 -6.09 -7.30
N ILE A 25 4.54 -4.81 -7.63
CA ILE A 25 4.26 -3.74 -6.66
C ILE A 25 2.85 -3.19 -6.91
N PRO A 26 2.01 -2.98 -5.89
CA PRO A 26 0.71 -2.35 -6.10
C PRO A 26 0.87 -0.93 -6.68
N LEU A 27 -0.01 -0.54 -7.61
CA LEU A 27 0.15 0.68 -8.41
C LEU A 27 0.17 1.96 -7.56
N ILE A 28 -0.76 2.08 -6.60
CA ILE A 28 -0.88 3.27 -5.75
C ILE A 28 0.40 3.54 -4.93
N PRO A 29 0.92 2.59 -4.11
CA PRO A 29 2.16 2.81 -3.36
C PRO A 29 3.37 2.98 -4.27
N PHE A 30 3.39 2.34 -5.45
CA PHE A 30 4.45 2.53 -6.43
C PHE A 30 4.54 3.98 -6.91
N VAL A 31 3.40 4.56 -7.32
CA VAL A 31 3.34 5.96 -7.77
C VAL A 31 3.70 6.93 -6.63
N LEU A 32 3.19 6.69 -5.42
CA LEU A 32 3.53 7.53 -4.25
C LEU A 32 5.04 7.51 -3.95
N CYS A 33 5.66 6.33 -3.98
CA CYS A 33 7.10 6.21 -3.79
C CYS A 33 7.89 6.90 -4.90
N LEU A 34 7.46 6.81 -6.17
CA LEU A 34 8.11 7.49 -7.28
C LEU A 34 8.07 9.02 -7.14
N ILE A 35 6.91 9.58 -6.76
CA ILE A 35 6.78 11.01 -6.51
C ILE A 35 7.68 11.43 -5.34
N ALA A 36 7.65 10.68 -4.23
CA ALA A 36 8.51 10.95 -3.09
C ALA A 36 10.01 10.83 -3.42
N LEU A 37 10.40 9.88 -4.26
CA LEU A 37 11.77 9.68 -4.72
C LEU A 37 12.24 10.87 -5.56
N LEU A 38 11.43 11.33 -6.52
CA LEU A 38 11.76 12.52 -7.32
C LEU A 38 11.91 13.76 -6.44
N LEU A 39 10.92 14.04 -5.58
CA LEU A 39 10.95 15.21 -4.69
C LEU A 39 12.16 15.15 -3.74
N SER A 40 12.38 14.03 -3.07
CA SER A 40 13.50 13.88 -2.13
C SER A 40 14.86 13.96 -2.83
N PHE A 41 14.99 13.42 -4.04
CA PHE A 41 16.20 13.53 -4.83
C PHE A 41 16.51 14.99 -5.18
N PHE A 42 15.58 15.71 -5.79
CA PHE A 42 15.82 17.10 -6.18
C PHE A 42 16.02 18.00 -4.97
N ILE A 43 15.11 17.94 -3.98
CA ILE A 43 15.20 18.78 -2.78
C ILE A 43 16.46 18.44 -1.99
N GLY A 44 16.76 17.17 -1.76
CA GLY A 44 17.91 16.73 -0.99
C GLY A 44 19.23 17.10 -1.66
N VAL A 45 19.37 16.81 -2.96
CA VAL A 45 20.61 17.09 -3.69
C VAL A 45 20.85 18.59 -3.82
N LEU A 46 19.81 19.40 -4.07
CA LEU A 46 19.96 20.84 -4.20
C LEU A 46 20.27 21.55 -2.87
N THR A 47 19.85 20.98 -1.72
CA THR A 47 20.05 21.61 -0.40
C THR A 47 21.27 21.11 0.36
N ILE A 48 21.60 19.81 0.27
CA ILE A 48 22.65 19.16 1.07
C ILE A 48 23.67 18.41 0.18
N GLY A 49 23.61 18.59 -1.14
CA GLY A 49 24.52 17.96 -2.08
C GLY A 49 24.41 16.43 -2.09
N PHE A 50 25.55 15.75 -2.10
CA PHE A 50 25.59 14.28 -2.20
C PHE A 50 24.87 13.57 -1.05
N TYR A 51 24.91 14.11 0.17
CA TYR A 51 24.19 13.54 1.32
C TYR A 51 22.66 13.55 1.14
N GLY A 52 22.15 14.38 0.23
CA GLY A 52 20.76 14.37 -0.19
C GLY A 52 20.28 13.06 -0.81
N LEU A 53 21.20 12.18 -1.25
CA LEU A 53 20.87 10.86 -1.81
C LEU A 53 20.45 9.82 -0.76
N ILE A 54 20.69 10.06 0.53
CA ILE A 54 20.34 9.13 1.61
C ILE A 54 18.83 8.88 1.63
N LEU A 55 18.03 9.93 1.53
CA LEU A 55 16.57 9.84 1.58
C LEU A 55 15.97 9.06 0.38
N PRO A 56 16.30 9.36 -0.90
CA PRO A 56 15.81 8.56 -2.02
C PRO A 56 16.30 7.11 -1.98
N ALA A 57 17.49 6.83 -1.44
CA ALA A 57 17.95 5.45 -1.24
C ALA A 57 17.06 4.67 -0.26
N ILE A 58 16.63 5.29 0.84
CA ILE A 58 15.68 4.70 1.79
C ILE A 58 14.34 4.40 1.09
N ILE A 59 13.83 5.32 0.27
CA ILE A 59 12.56 5.15 -0.47
C ILE A 59 12.64 3.95 -1.42
N ILE A 60 13.77 3.78 -2.12
CA ILE A 60 14.01 2.59 -2.97
C ILE A 60 13.99 1.31 -2.13
N GLY A 61 14.63 1.32 -0.95
CA GLY A 61 14.59 0.20 -0.01
C GLY A 61 13.16 -0.16 0.41
N VAL A 62 12.32 0.84 0.70
CA VAL A 62 10.90 0.65 1.03
C VAL A 62 10.14 0.05 -0.16
N MET A 63 10.36 0.53 -1.39
CA MET A 63 9.75 -0.06 -2.59
C MET A 63 10.11 -1.54 -2.77
N MET A 64 11.36 -1.91 -2.50
CA MET A 64 11.81 -3.31 -2.57
C MET A 64 11.16 -4.17 -1.46
N ALA A 65 11.04 -3.64 -0.25
CA ALA A 65 10.35 -4.33 0.84
C ALA A 65 8.86 -4.56 0.50
N ILE A 66 8.18 -3.55 -0.05
CA ILE A 66 6.79 -3.69 -0.53
C ILE A 66 6.69 -4.77 -1.61
N LYS A 67 7.61 -4.76 -2.57
CA LYS A 67 7.65 -5.79 -3.62
C LYS A 67 7.78 -7.20 -3.04
N GLN A 68 8.63 -7.36 -2.03
CA GLN A 68 8.82 -8.65 -1.34
C GLN A 68 7.54 -9.09 -0.64
N MET A 69 6.84 -8.18 0.05
CA MET A 69 5.58 -8.50 0.75
C MET A 69 4.46 -8.91 -0.20
N CYS A 70 4.43 -8.33 -1.40
CA CYS A 70 3.44 -8.64 -2.43
C CYS A 70 3.82 -9.82 -3.34
N ALA A 71 4.97 -10.46 -3.12
CA ALA A 71 5.41 -11.60 -3.91
C ALA A 71 4.53 -12.85 -3.66
N ASP A 72 4.12 -13.06 -2.42
CA ASP A 72 3.36 -14.25 -2.00
C ASP A 72 1.84 -14.07 -2.13
N ASP A 73 1.31 -12.87 -1.85
CA ASP A 73 -0.11 -12.56 -1.96
C ASP A 73 -0.34 -11.12 -2.46
N PRO A 74 -1.07 -10.93 -3.58
CA PRO A 74 -1.38 -9.60 -4.08
C PRO A 74 -2.21 -8.74 -3.11
N ASN A 75 -2.99 -9.37 -2.23
CA ASN A 75 -3.83 -8.67 -1.26
C ASN A 75 -3.13 -8.40 0.08
N ALA A 76 -1.88 -8.85 0.27
CA ALA A 76 -1.15 -8.72 1.52
C ALA A 76 -1.15 -7.28 2.06
N MET A 77 -0.98 -6.29 1.18
CA MET A 77 -0.97 -4.88 1.57
C MET A 77 -2.32 -4.39 2.12
N THR A 78 -3.43 -4.81 1.51
CA THR A 78 -4.78 -4.47 2.00
C THR A 78 -5.02 -5.06 3.37
N LEU A 79 -4.60 -6.31 3.60
CA LEU A 79 -4.67 -6.94 4.93
C LEU A 79 -3.83 -6.18 5.97
N LYS A 80 -2.59 -5.80 5.64
CA LYS A 80 -1.73 -5.03 6.55
C LYS A 80 -2.33 -3.66 6.88
N PHE A 81 -2.92 -2.99 5.90
CA PHE A 81 -3.60 -1.73 6.11
C PHE A 81 -4.84 -1.87 7.00
N LEU A 82 -5.62 -2.94 6.82
CA LEU A 82 -6.77 -3.26 7.69
C LEU A 82 -6.33 -3.59 9.11
N GLN A 83 -5.24 -4.36 9.28
CA GLN A 83 -4.65 -4.64 10.59
C GLN A 83 -4.19 -3.36 11.29
N PHE A 84 -3.54 -2.45 10.55
CA PHE A 84 -3.12 -1.16 11.06
C PHE A 84 -4.32 -0.29 11.48
N LYS A 85 -5.36 -0.19 10.63
CA LYS A 85 -6.61 0.49 10.98
C LYS A 85 -7.27 -0.10 12.23
N GLY A 86 -7.32 -1.42 12.34
CA GLY A 86 -7.85 -2.12 13.52
C GLY A 86 -7.06 -1.79 14.79
N LEU A 87 -5.73 -1.73 14.69
CA LEU A 87 -4.86 -1.35 15.82
C LEU A 87 -5.04 0.12 16.21
N ALA A 88 -5.12 1.03 15.25
CA ALA A 88 -5.40 2.45 15.49
C ALA A 88 -6.77 2.65 16.16
N LEU A 89 -7.80 1.94 15.70
CA LEU A 89 -9.14 1.97 16.30
C LEU A 89 -9.16 1.35 17.70
N LYS A 90 -8.39 0.27 17.95
CA LYS A 90 -8.25 -0.31 19.30
C LYS A 90 -7.57 0.67 20.26
N GLY A 91 -6.53 1.37 19.81
CA GLY A 91 -5.89 2.44 20.56
C GLY A 91 -6.85 3.60 20.86
N PHE A 92 -7.66 3.99 19.88
CA PHE A 92 -8.65 5.06 20.03
C PHE A 92 -9.83 4.69 20.93
N LYS A 93 -10.33 3.44 20.85
CA LYS A 93 -11.39 2.91 21.72
C LYS A 93 -10.97 2.87 23.18
N SER A 94 -9.68 2.64 23.47
CA SER A 94 -9.15 2.68 24.83
C SER A 94 -9.22 4.06 25.49
N GLY A 95 -9.35 5.15 24.71
CA GLY A 95 -9.46 6.51 25.22
C GLY A 95 -10.89 6.99 25.46
N ASN A 96 -11.92 6.39 24.83
CA ASN A 96 -13.22 7.05 24.69
C ASN A 96 -14.45 6.38 25.31
N ILE A 97 -14.52 5.08 25.63
CA ILE A 97 -15.70 4.58 26.38
C ILE A 97 -15.51 3.17 26.97
N LEU A 98 -15.44 3.11 28.30
CA LEU A 98 -16.35 2.33 29.14
C LEU A 98 -16.88 3.21 30.29
N LYS A 99 -17.40 4.40 29.94
CA LYS A 99 -18.41 5.09 30.73
C LYS A 99 -19.74 4.90 30.01
N VAL A 100 -20.34 3.74 30.20
CA VAL A 100 -21.78 3.57 30.01
C VAL A 100 -22.31 3.52 31.43
N GLU A 101 -22.94 4.62 31.86
CA GLU A 101 -23.77 4.63 33.07
C GLU A 101 -25.00 3.76 32.87
#